data_AF-A0A0F9AQ39-F1
#
_entry.id   AF-A0A0F9AQ39-F1
#
_cell.length_a   1.000
_cell.length_b   1.000
_cell.length_c   1.000
_cell.angle_alpha   90.00
_cell.angle_beta   90.00
_cell.angle_gamma   90.00
#
_symmetry.space_group_name_H-M   'P 1'
#
loop_
_entity.id
_entity.type
_entity.pdbx_description
1 polymer ?
#
loop_
_entity_poly.entity_id
_entity_poly.type
_entity_poly.pdbx_seq_one_letter_code
_entity_poly.pdbx_strand_id
1 'polypeptide(L)'
;MTKKELSEYRKRYYQKNKEKLKERSRLYRQENPEACKEYNEKYIKTEKGKENCNKALRKYQCTEKGKRSLRRAEQEQKRISPEKYKARYLLQNAVAQNRIVHPDTCGGCGELKIVEGHHPDYDKPLDVEWLCGKCHRALHRELISV
;
A
#
# COMPACT_ATOMS: atom_id res chain seq x y z
N MET A 1 3.74 16.78 44.33
CA MET A 1 4.02 15.53 43.60
C MET A 1 4.60 15.88 42.23
N THR A 2 5.83 15.47 41.96
CA THR A 2 6.56 15.75 40.71
C THR A 2 5.99 14.94 39.54
N LYS A 3 6.31 15.33 38.29
CA LYS A 3 5.91 14.56 37.09
C LYS A 3 6.42 13.10 37.13
N LYS A 4 7.58 12.87 37.74
CA LYS A 4 8.17 11.54 37.90
C LYS A 4 7.39 10.70 38.92
N GLU A 5 7.08 11.27 40.08
CA GLU A 5 6.27 10.62 41.12
C GLU A 5 4.87 10.27 40.61
N LEU A 6 4.24 11.19 39.87
CA LEU A 6 2.94 10.95 39.24
C LEU A 6 2.98 9.80 38.21
N SER A 7 4.06 9.74 37.42
CA SER A 7 4.27 8.68 36.43
C SER A 7 4.43 7.31 37.11
N GLU A 8 5.23 7.23 38.17
CA GLU A 8 5.43 6.00 38.94
C GLU A 8 4.16 5.54 39.64
N TYR A 9 3.40 6.47 40.23
CA TYR A 9 2.09 6.19 40.81
C TYR A 9 1.14 5.58 39.77
N ARG A 10 1.01 6.20 38.58
CA ARG A 10 0.15 5.70 37.50
C ARG A 10 0.56 4.30 37.04
N LYS A 11 1.86 4.02 36.94
CA LYS A 11 2.38 2.68 36.62
C LYS A 11 1.98 1.65 37.67
N ARG A 12 2.20 1.95 38.95
CA ARG A 12 1.83 1.07 40.08
C ARG A 12 0.32 0.82 40.12
N TYR A 13 -0.48 1.86 39.94
CA TYR A 13 -1.93 1.76 39.88
C TYR A 13 -2.39 0.86 38.73
N TYR A 14 -1.86 1.08 37.52
CA TYR A 14 -2.18 0.25 36.37
C TYR A 14 -1.79 -1.22 36.61
N GLN A 15 -0.61 -1.48 37.16
CA GLN A 15 -0.16 -2.85 37.44
C GLN A 15 -1.09 -3.57 38.43
N LYS A 16 -1.50 -2.89 39.51
CA LYS A 16 -2.42 -3.44 40.51
C LYS A 16 -3.83 -3.66 39.98
N ASN A 17 -4.27 -2.88 38.99
CA ASN A 17 -5.66 -2.89 38.49
C ASN A 17 -5.79 -3.39 37.05
N LYS A 18 -4.72 -3.97 36.49
CA LYS A 18 -4.60 -4.29 35.06
C LYS A 18 -5.79 -5.08 34.53
N GLU A 19 -6.15 -6.16 35.22
CA GLU A 19 -7.24 -7.04 34.78
C GLU A 19 -8.61 -6.36 34.89
N LYS A 20 -8.87 -5.61 35.97
CA LYS A 20 -10.12 -4.81 36.10
C LYS A 20 -10.25 -3.76 35.00
N LEU A 21 -9.16 -3.08 34.66
CA LEU A 21 -9.15 -2.06 33.61
C LEU A 21 -9.34 -2.66 32.20
N LYS A 22 -8.75 -3.83 31.95
CA LYS A 22 -8.97 -4.58 30.70
C LYS A 22 -10.41 -5.04 30.59
N GLU A 23 -10.97 -5.61 31.66
CA GLU A 23 -12.34 -6.11 31.65
C GLU A 23 -13.33 -4.96 31.43
N ARG A 24 -13.15 -3.82 32.12
CA ARG A 24 -13.92 -2.61 31.85
C ARG A 24 -13.84 -2.18 30.38
N SER A 25 -12.65 -2.22 29.78
CA SER A 25 -12.45 -1.86 28.37
C SER A 25 -13.07 -2.89 27.41
N ARG A 26 -13.16 -4.16 27.82
CA ARG A 26 -13.85 -5.22 27.08
C ARG A 26 -15.36 -4.99 27.11
N LEU A 27 -15.94 -4.80 28.30
CA LEU A 27 -17.36 -4.54 28.49
C LEU A 27 -17.79 -3.29 27.70
N TYR A 28 -17.03 -2.20 27.80
CA TYR A 28 -17.30 -0.99 27.02
C TYR A 28 -17.37 -1.27 25.51
N ARG A 29 -16.43 -2.05 24.96
CA ARG A 29 -16.44 -2.42 23.53
C ARG A 29 -17.63 -3.29 23.14
N GLN A 30 -18.11 -4.14 24.05
CA GLN A 30 -19.27 -5.00 23.83
C GLN A 30 -20.58 -4.23 23.90
N GLU A 31 -20.70 -3.32 24.86
CA GLU A 31 -21.90 -2.49 25.07
C GLU A 31 -21.98 -1.33 24.06
N ASN A 32 -20.83 -0.88 23.53
CA ASN A 32 -20.75 0.28 22.64
C ASN A 32 -20.01 -0.04 21.32
N PRO A 33 -20.48 -1.05 20.54
CA PRO A 33 -19.82 -1.46 19.30
C PRO A 33 -19.78 -0.32 18.28
N GLU A 34 -20.88 0.45 18.16
CA GLU A 34 -20.96 1.52 17.15
C GLU A 34 -20.08 2.72 17.50
N ALA A 35 -20.02 3.12 18.77
CA ALA A 35 -19.10 4.18 19.20
C ALA A 35 -17.63 3.77 18.95
N CYS A 36 -17.31 2.49 19.17
CA CYS A 36 -15.97 1.96 18.92
C CYS A 36 -15.65 1.92 17.41
N LYS A 37 -16.62 1.55 16.57
CA LYS A 37 -16.50 1.57 15.11
C LYS A 37 -16.31 2.99 14.60
N GLU A 38 -17.14 3.93 15.00
CA GLU A 38 -17.05 5.34 14.61
C GLU A 38 -15.71 5.96 15.04
N TYR A 39 -15.28 5.70 16.28
CA TYR A 39 -13.96 6.11 16.74
C TYR A 39 -12.85 5.56 15.85
N ASN A 40 -12.89 4.26 15.54
CA ASN A 40 -11.88 3.62 14.70
C ASN A 40 -11.90 4.20 13.28
N GLU A 41 -13.07 4.41 12.68
CA GLU A 41 -13.22 5.02 11.35
C GLU A 41 -12.64 6.43 11.28
N LYS A 42 -12.84 7.24 12.32
CA LYS A 42 -12.22 8.56 12.44
C LYS A 42 -10.71 8.43 12.62
N TYR A 43 -10.26 7.53 13.49
CA TYR A 43 -8.86 7.33 13.82
C TYR A 43 -8.03 6.88 12.60
N ILE A 44 -8.49 5.89 11.82
CA ILE A 44 -7.74 5.38 10.65
C ILE A 44 -7.52 6.43 9.57
N LYS A 45 -8.39 7.46 9.50
CA LYS A 45 -8.28 8.58 8.56
C LYS A 45 -7.24 9.62 8.99
N THR A 46 -6.87 9.65 10.28
CA THR A 46 -5.79 10.53 10.76
C THR A 46 -4.44 10.08 10.22
N GLU A 47 -3.48 10.99 10.13
CA GLU A 47 -2.11 10.64 9.72
C GLU A 47 -1.49 9.59 10.63
N LYS A 48 -1.75 9.66 11.93
CA LYS A 48 -1.25 8.66 12.88
C LYS A 48 -1.89 7.29 12.68
N GLY A 49 -3.19 7.25 12.37
CA GLY A 49 -3.92 6.04 12.03
C GLY A 49 -3.33 5.39 10.78
N LYS A 50 -3.18 6.15 9.69
CA LYS A 50 -2.56 5.70 8.43
C LYS A 50 -1.15 5.16 8.65
N GLU A 51 -0.32 5.87 9.41
CA GLU A 51 1.04 5.43 9.76
C GLU A 51 1.02 4.08 10.47
N ASN A 52 0.14 3.92 11.47
CA ASN A 52 0.03 2.68 12.22
C ASN A 52 -0.51 1.52 11.37
N CYS A 53 -1.50 1.76 10.51
CA CYS A 53 -2.01 0.79 9.54
C CYS A 53 -0.89 0.35 8.59
N ASN A 54 -0.12 1.30 8.03
CA ASN A 54 1.00 1.01 7.15
C ASN A 54 2.09 0.20 7.87
N LYS A 55 2.40 0.53 9.13
CA LYS A 55 3.35 -0.22 9.95
C LYS A 55 2.88 -1.65 10.20
N ALA A 56 1.59 -1.84 10.50
CA ALA A 56 1.00 -3.16 10.67
C ALA A 56 1.04 -3.97 9.37
N LEU A 57 0.71 -3.34 8.23
CA LEU A 57 0.77 -3.95 6.91
C LEU A 57 2.20 -4.40 6.56
N ARG A 58 3.20 -3.54 6.73
CA ARG A 58 4.61 -3.89 6.48
C ARG A 58 5.05 -5.09 7.31
N LYS A 59 4.69 -5.11 8.60
CA LYS A 59 4.97 -6.27 9.47
C LYS A 59 4.30 -7.54 8.95
N TYR A 60 3.03 -7.46 8.57
CA TYR A 60 2.29 -8.60 8.02
C TYR A 60 2.93 -9.13 6.73
N GLN A 61 3.30 -8.24 5.79
CA GLN A 61 3.93 -8.61 4.53
C GLN A 61 5.27 -9.35 4.72
N CYS A 62 6.01 -9.05 5.80
CA CYS A 62 7.25 -9.76 6.15
C CYS A 62 7.01 -11.16 6.75
N THR A 63 5.78 -11.51 7.16
CA THR A 63 5.47 -12.86 7.68
C THR A 63 5.37 -13.88 6.54
N GLU A 64 5.55 -15.17 6.85
CA GLU A 64 5.38 -16.23 5.83
C GLU A 64 3.96 -16.30 5.26
N LYS A 65 2.93 -16.01 6.07
CA LYS A 65 1.55 -15.90 5.59
C LYS A 65 1.38 -14.72 4.62
N GLY A 66 1.94 -13.56 4.96
CA GLY A 66 1.94 -12.38 4.10
C GLY A 66 2.65 -12.62 2.77
N LYS A 67 3.88 -13.14 2.82
CA LYS A 67 4.65 -13.51 1.62
C LYS A 67 3.91 -14.53 0.75
N ARG A 68 3.29 -15.56 1.36
CA ARG A 68 2.48 -16.54 0.64
C ARG A 68 1.27 -15.89 -0.04
N SER A 69 0.60 -14.96 0.63
CA SER A 69 -0.52 -14.21 0.06
C SER A 69 -0.09 -13.37 -1.14
N LEU A 70 1.05 -12.67 -1.03
CA LEU A 70 1.60 -11.86 -2.13
C LEU A 70 1.95 -12.74 -3.33
N ARG A 71 2.64 -13.88 -3.12
CA ARG A 71 2.96 -14.83 -4.19
C ARG A 71 1.71 -15.37 -4.89
N ARG A 72 0.65 -15.69 -4.14
CA ARG A 72 -0.62 -16.14 -4.72
C ARG A 72 -1.26 -15.06 -5.58
N ALA A 73 -1.30 -13.81 -5.12
CA ALA A 73 -1.82 -12.69 -5.89
C ALA A 73 -1.01 -12.45 -7.17
N GLU A 74 0.32 -12.59 -7.11
CA GLU A 74 1.19 -12.47 -8.27
C GLU A 74 0.95 -13.61 -9.29
N GLN A 75 0.85 -14.86 -8.82
CA GLN A 75 0.53 -16.01 -9.67
C GLN A 75 -0.84 -15.85 -10.34
N GLU A 76 -1.83 -15.39 -9.59
CA GLU A 76 -3.16 -15.15 -10.13
C GLU A 76 -3.14 -14.05 -11.20
N GLN A 77 -2.42 -12.95 -10.97
CA GLN A 77 -2.26 -11.90 -11.98
C GLN A 77 -1.68 -12.46 -13.29
N LYS A 78 -0.63 -13.29 -13.20
CA LYS A 78 -0.03 -13.95 -14.36
C LYS A 78 -1.02 -14.87 -15.09
N ARG A 79 -1.92 -15.51 -14.35
CA ARG A 79 -2.96 -16.40 -14.88
C ARG A 79 -4.08 -15.64 -15.58
N ILE A 80 -4.56 -14.53 -15.01
CA ILE A 80 -5.70 -13.78 -15.55
C ILE A 80 -5.34 -12.80 -16.68
N SER A 81 -4.08 -12.38 -16.77
CA SER A 81 -3.61 -11.48 -17.83
C SER A 81 -2.20 -11.85 -18.29
N PRO A 82 -2.02 -13.02 -18.90
CA PRO A 82 -0.73 -13.51 -19.37
C PRO A 82 -0.10 -12.61 -20.44
N GLU A 83 -0.91 -12.01 -21.32
CA GLU A 83 -0.50 -11.07 -22.36
C GLU A 83 0.16 -9.82 -21.76
N LYS A 84 -0.47 -9.21 -20.76
CA LYS A 84 0.07 -8.03 -20.07
C LYS A 84 1.36 -8.36 -19.30
N TYR A 85 1.41 -9.55 -18.71
CA TYR A 85 2.61 -10.01 -18.02
C TYR A 85 3.77 -10.22 -19.00
N LYS A 86 3.52 -10.92 -20.12
CA LYS A 86 4.49 -11.16 -21.18
C LYS A 86 5.01 -9.86 -21.77
N ALA A 87 4.13 -8.89 -22.04
CA ALA A 87 4.54 -7.61 -22.60
C ALA A 87 5.50 -6.84 -21.70
N ARG A 88 5.14 -6.68 -20.43
CA ARG A 88 6.02 -6.05 -19.43
C ARG A 88 7.36 -6.78 -19.30
N TYR A 89 7.35 -8.11 -19.28
CA TYR A 89 8.57 -8.92 -19.19
C TYR A 89 9.50 -8.69 -20.38
N LEU A 90 8.95 -8.70 -21.60
CA LEU A 90 9.72 -8.48 -22.83
C LEU A 90 10.30 -7.06 -22.89
N LEU A 91 9.52 -6.04 -22.52
CA LEU A 91 10.00 -4.67 -22.44
C LEU A 91 11.15 -4.53 -21.44
N GLN A 92 10.99 -5.04 -20.22
CA GLN A 92 12.02 -4.97 -19.17
C GLN A 92 13.33 -5.64 -19.61
N ASN A 93 13.22 -6.81 -20.25
CA ASN A 93 14.39 -7.48 -20.81
C ASN A 93 15.06 -6.66 -21.93
N ALA A 94 14.28 -6.04 -22.81
CA ALA A 94 14.82 -5.22 -23.89
C ALA A 94 15.56 -3.99 -23.34
N VAL A 95 15.02 -3.33 -22.32
CA VAL A 95 15.69 -2.23 -21.60
C VAL A 95 16.97 -2.71 -20.92
N ALA A 96 16.91 -3.82 -20.16
CA ALA A 96 18.07 -4.36 -19.45
C ALA A 96 19.20 -4.77 -20.40
N GLN A 97 18.86 -5.20 -21.61
CA GLN A 97 19.80 -5.56 -22.67
C GLN A 97 20.21 -4.38 -23.56
N ASN A 98 19.81 -3.14 -23.22
CA ASN A 98 20.05 -1.92 -24.01
C ASN A 98 19.54 -2.01 -25.46
N ARG A 99 18.55 -2.87 -25.75
CA ARG A 99 17.90 -2.94 -27.07
C ARG A 99 16.86 -1.83 -27.27
N ILE A 100 16.37 -1.25 -26.17
CA ILE A 100 15.50 -0.09 -26.15
C ILE A 100 16.11 0.92 -25.18
N VAL A 101 16.16 2.19 -25.60
CA VAL A 101 16.54 3.29 -24.73
C VAL A 101 15.38 3.57 -23.78
N HIS A 102 15.64 3.47 -22.48
CA HIS A 102 14.71 3.93 -21.47
C HIS A 102 14.95 5.43 -21.24
N PRO A 103 14.01 6.31 -21.61
CA PRO A 103 14.21 7.74 -21.44
C PRO A 103 14.14 8.12 -19.96
N ASP A 104 14.72 9.26 -19.62
CA ASP A 104 14.65 9.91 -18.32
C ASP A 104 13.59 11.03 -18.28
N THR A 105 12.95 11.30 -19.43
CA THR A 105 11.94 12.33 -19.63
C THR A 105 10.58 11.72 -19.97
N CYS A 106 9.52 12.33 -19.45
CA CYS A 106 8.15 11.91 -19.68
C CYS A 106 7.64 12.38 -21.06
N GLY A 107 7.13 11.48 -21.89
CA GLY A 107 6.53 11.83 -23.18
C GLY A 107 5.25 12.68 -23.09
N GLY A 108 4.51 12.59 -21.96
CA GLY A 108 3.27 13.34 -21.77
C GLY A 108 3.46 14.75 -21.20
N CYS A 109 4.42 14.97 -20.30
CA CYS A 109 4.64 16.27 -19.66
C CYS A 109 6.03 16.88 -19.90
N GLY A 110 6.92 16.19 -20.61
CA GLY A 110 8.28 16.66 -20.95
C GLY A 110 9.30 16.71 -19.82
N GLU A 111 8.85 16.63 -18.56
CA GLU A 111 9.75 16.75 -17.39
C GLU A 111 10.62 15.50 -17.17
N LEU A 112 11.83 15.72 -16.64
CA LEU A 112 12.75 14.68 -16.17
C LEU A 112 12.15 13.95 -14.96
N LYS A 113 11.68 12.71 -15.15
CA LYS A 113 10.96 11.92 -14.16
C LYS A 113 11.20 10.43 -14.40
N ILE A 114 11.01 9.63 -13.36
CA ILE A 114 10.89 8.18 -13.52
C ILE A 114 9.66 7.90 -14.39
N VAL A 115 9.89 7.29 -15.55
CA VAL A 115 8.87 6.90 -16.52
C VAL A 115 8.60 5.40 -16.46
N GLU A 116 7.39 5.03 -16.84
CA GLU A 116 6.91 3.67 -16.98
C GLU A 116 6.47 3.48 -18.44
N GLY A 117 6.68 2.28 -18.99
CA GLY A 117 6.18 1.94 -20.33
C GLY A 117 4.69 1.65 -20.29
N HIS A 118 3.89 2.61 -20.75
CA HIS A 118 2.48 2.40 -21.05
C HIS A 118 2.38 1.54 -22.32
N HIS A 119 1.54 0.50 -22.29
CA HIS A 119 1.32 -0.37 -23.43
C HIS A 119 -0.08 -0.08 -24.00
N PRO A 120 -0.20 0.68 -25.10
CA PRO A 120 -1.47 0.88 -25.79
C PRO A 120 -2.01 -0.43 -26.38
N ASP A 121 -1.09 -1.25 -26.89
CA ASP A 121 -1.35 -2.56 -27.47
C ASP A 121 -0.42 -3.60 -26.81
N TYR A 122 -0.99 -4.52 -26.03
CA TYR A 122 -0.22 -5.54 -25.32
C TYR A 122 0.33 -6.64 -26.24
N ASP A 123 -0.15 -6.75 -27.48
CA ASP A 123 0.41 -7.66 -28.49
C ASP A 123 1.70 -7.11 -29.12
N LYS A 124 1.98 -5.81 -28.93
CA LYS A 124 3.21 -5.13 -29.34
C LYS A 124 4.05 -4.73 -28.12
N PRO A 125 4.77 -5.69 -27.51
CA PRO A 125 5.36 -5.51 -26.18
C PRO A 125 6.49 -4.47 -26.10
N LEU A 126 7.04 -4.06 -27.24
CA LEU A 126 8.12 -3.08 -27.32
C LEU A 126 7.64 -1.70 -27.82
N ASP A 127 6.38 -1.63 -28.25
CA ASP A 127 5.72 -0.40 -28.71
C ASP A 127 5.03 0.23 -27.51
N VAL A 128 5.78 1.08 -26.80
CA VAL A 128 5.34 1.67 -25.54
C VAL A 128 5.52 3.18 -25.52
N GLU A 129 4.61 3.83 -24.82
CA GLU A 129 4.71 5.23 -24.51
C GLU A 129 5.35 5.41 -23.13
N TRP A 130 6.44 6.16 -23.07
CA TRP A 130 7.16 6.41 -21.82
C TRP A 130 6.54 7.56 -21.05
N LEU A 131 5.81 7.25 -19.97
CA LEU A 131 5.05 8.23 -19.21
C LEU A 131 5.41 8.19 -17.73
N CYS A 132 5.51 9.36 -17.09
CA CYS A 132 5.61 9.39 -15.63
C CYS A 132 4.32 8.84 -15.00
N GLY A 133 4.40 8.30 -13.78
CA GLY A 133 3.25 7.66 -13.14
C GLY A 133 1.99 8.56 -13.01
N LYS A 134 2.14 9.89 -12.99
CA LYS A 134 0.99 10.83 -13.02
C LYS A 134 0.30 10.83 -14.39
N CYS A 135 1.06 10.99 -15.48
CA CYS A 135 0.56 10.96 -16.85
C CYS A 135 -0.01 9.58 -17.19
N HIS A 136 0.69 8.51 -16.80
CA HIS A 136 0.26 7.13 -17.02
C HIS A 136 -1.12 6.83 -16.40
N ARG A 137 -1.36 7.27 -15.15
CA ARG A 137 -2.68 7.14 -14.49
C ARG A 137 -3.74 8.09 -15.04
N ALA A 138 -3.36 9.23 -15.60
CA ALA A 138 -4.32 10.12 -16.26
C ALA A 138 -4.84 9.45 -17.54
N LEU A 139 -3.93 8.94 -18.36
CA LEU A 139 -4.27 8.22 -19.59
C LEU A 139 -5.16 7.01 -19.33
N HIS A 140 -4.84 6.16 -18.34
CA HIS A 140 -5.72 5.04 -17.98
C HIS A 140 -7.11 5.47 -17.51
N ARG A 141 -7.25 6.63 -16.86
CA ARG A 141 -8.57 7.13 -16.47
C ARG A 141 -9.37 7.58 -17.68
N GLU A 142 -8.74 8.27 -18.63
CA GLU A 142 -9.38 8.71 -19.87
C GLU A 142 -9.84 7.51 -20.71
N LEU A 143 -8.98 6.51 -20.90
CA LEU A 143 -9.29 5.31 -21.71
C LEU A 143 -10.36 4.38 -21.08
N ILE A 144 -10.55 4.42 -19.75
CA ILE A 144 -11.60 3.64 -19.05
C ILE A 144 -12.92 4.42 -19.00
N SER A 145 -12.89 5.74 -19.26
CA SER A 145 -14.07 6.61 -19.24
C SER A 145 -14.77 6.73 -20.59
N VAL A 146 -14.35 5.93 -21.58
CA VAL A 146 -14.93 5.78 -22.92
C VAL A 146 -15.41 4.35 -23.07
#